data_AF-A0AAF0R4Q5-F1
#
_entry.id   AF-A0AAF0R4Q5-F1
#
_cell.length_a   1.000
_cell.length_b   1.000
_cell.length_c   1.000
_cell.angle_alpha   90.00
_cell.angle_beta   90.00
_cell.angle_gamma   90.00
#
_symmetry.space_group_name_H-M   'P 1'
#
loop_
_entity.id
_entity.type
_entity.pdbx_description
1 polymer ?
#
loop_
_entity_poly.entity_id
_entity_poly.type
_entity_poly.pdbx_seq_one_letter_code
_entity_poly.pdbx_strand_id
1 'polypeptide(L)'
;MKNLKILKEQFSKLQLQSDDEVISFATFDVERNRLFLASSSNFIYTLSLPSSNNAGAWDSITDNLIDLEPGDFITSMDYLMEKEALIIGTSYGLLLLYTADDNTTEIVGRLEGGVKCISPSPDGDLLGVITGFGQILMMTPDWDVLYEMALDDLPEDIDEYFFDDQIL
;
A
#
# COMPACT_ATOMS: atom_id res chain seq x y z
N MET A 1 12.74 15.00 22.89
CA MET A 1 12.29 13.69 22.35
C MET A 1 13.47 13.01 21.66
N LYS A 2 14.00 11.93 22.24
CA LYS A 2 15.21 11.23 21.74
C LYS A 2 14.89 10.37 20.51
N ASN A 3 13.69 9.76 20.48
CA ASN A 3 13.26 8.82 19.43
C ASN A 3 13.10 9.49 18.06
N LEU A 4 12.57 10.72 18.02
CA LEU A 4 12.39 11.46 16.75
C LEU A 4 13.73 11.89 16.11
N LYS A 5 14.76 12.13 16.93
CA LYS A 5 16.10 12.48 16.44
C LYS A 5 16.78 11.29 15.77
N ILE A 6 16.66 10.11 16.39
CA ILE A 6 17.19 8.85 15.83
C ILE A 6 16.53 8.56 14.49
N LEU A 7 15.21 8.72 14.40
CA LEU A 7 14.48 8.52 13.15
C LEU A 7 14.96 9.48 12.06
N LYS A 8 15.13 10.77 12.38
CA LYS A 8 15.62 11.78 11.42
C LYS A 8 17.04 11.49 10.91
N GLU A 9 17.93 11.06 11.80
CA GLU A 9 19.31 10.67 11.45
C GLU A 9 19.33 9.43 10.56
N GLN A 10 18.41 8.49 10.78
CA GLN A 10 18.31 7.28 9.95
C GLN A 10 17.72 7.58 8.57
N PHE A 11 16.63 8.34 8.48
CA PHE A 11 16.06 8.77 7.19
C PHE A 11 17.01 9.63 6.36
N SER A 12 17.94 10.36 6.99
CA SER A 12 18.98 11.08 6.24
C SER A 12 19.98 10.20 5.50
N LYS A 13 20.01 8.89 5.79
CA LYS A 13 20.80 7.90 5.06
C LYS A 13 20.10 7.35 3.82
N LEU A 14 18.78 7.56 3.70
CA LEU A 14 18.04 7.21 2.50
C LEU A 14 18.49 8.15 1.38
N GLN A 15 19.19 7.60 0.39
CA GLN A 15 19.57 8.33 -0.81
C GLN A 15 18.55 8.00 -1.89
N LEU A 16 17.71 8.97 -2.20
CA LEU A 16 16.80 8.88 -3.34
C LEU A 16 17.60 8.96 -4.64
N GLN A 17 17.09 8.36 -5.70
CA GLN A 17 17.75 8.28 -7.01
C GLN A 17 17.71 9.62 -7.76
N SER A 18 16.79 10.52 -7.41
CA SER A 18 16.76 11.89 -7.94
C SER A 18 16.33 12.93 -6.90
N ASP A 19 16.76 14.18 -7.09
CA ASP A 19 16.46 15.30 -6.17
C ASP A 19 14.96 15.65 -6.12
N ASP A 20 14.22 15.38 -7.20
CA ASP A 20 12.78 15.62 -7.32
C ASP A 20 11.93 14.43 -6.87
N GLU A 21 12.56 13.32 -6.47
CA GLU A 21 11.87 12.11 -6.02
C GLU A 21 11.23 12.34 -4.64
N VAL A 22 9.99 11.90 -4.49
CA VAL A 22 9.23 12.01 -3.24
C VAL A 22 8.74 10.63 -2.81
N ILE A 23 8.85 10.32 -1.53
CA ILE A 23 8.23 9.12 -0.96
C ILE A 23 6.72 9.33 -0.90
N SER A 24 5.97 8.47 -1.60
CA SER A 24 4.52 8.53 -1.75
C SER A 24 3.80 7.59 -0.78
N PHE A 25 4.37 6.40 -0.51
CA PHE A 25 3.76 5.39 0.35
C PHE A 25 4.77 4.77 1.30
N ALA A 26 4.28 4.24 2.42
CA ALA A 26 5.07 3.51 3.38
C ALA A 26 4.23 2.39 4.01
N THR A 27 4.81 1.20 4.14
CA THR A 27 4.20 0.07 4.88
C THR A 27 5.29 -0.70 5.64
N PHE A 28 4.87 -1.56 6.56
CA PHE A 28 5.75 -2.17 7.55
C PHE A 28 5.51 -3.68 7.66
N ASP A 29 6.59 -4.45 7.52
CA ASP A 29 6.63 -5.87 7.86
C ASP A 29 7.07 -6.01 9.32
N VAL A 30 6.10 -6.34 10.16
CA VAL A 30 6.29 -6.51 11.61
C VAL A 30 7.14 -7.74 11.93
N GLU A 31 7.06 -8.79 11.13
CA GLU A 31 7.72 -10.07 11.43
C GLU A 31 9.22 -9.99 11.23
N ARG A 32 9.66 -9.38 10.12
CA ARG A 32 11.09 -9.20 9.83
C ARG A 32 11.61 -7.81 10.21
N ASN A 33 10.76 -6.96 10.80
CA ASN A 33 11.10 -5.61 11.25
C ASN A 33 11.65 -4.75 10.09
N ARG A 34 10.94 -4.74 8.97
CA ARG A 34 11.34 -4.03 7.74
C ARG A 34 10.32 -2.96 7.39
N LEU A 35 10.82 -1.78 7.03
CA LEU A 35 10.01 -0.70 6.50
C LEU A 35 10.16 -0.67 4.97
N PHE A 36 9.05 -0.61 4.26
CA PHE A 36 9.00 -0.45 2.81
C PHE A 36 8.50 0.95 2.47
N LEU A 37 9.19 1.62 1.54
CA LEU A 37 8.82 2.95 1.05
C LEU A 37 8.70 2.89 -0.46
N ALA A 38 7.61 3.42 -1.02
CA ALA A 38 7.48 3.61 -2.45
C ALA A 38 7.71 5.08 -2.79
N SER A 39 8.37 5.34 -3.91
CA SER A 39 8.59 6.69 -4.41
C SER A 39 7.74 7.03 -5.63
N SER A 40 7.68 8.33 -5.93
CA SER A 40 7.08 8.88 -7.14
C SER A 40 7.75 8.41 -8.43
N SER A 41 8.97 7.85 -8.34
CA SER A 41 9.74 7.32 -9.47
C SER A 41 9.64 5.79 -9.57
N ASN A 42 8.67 5.18 -8.89
CA ASN A 42 8.40 3.74 -8.87
C ASN A 42 9.54 2.90 -8.25
N PHE A 43 10.38 3.50 -7.41
CA PHE A 43 11.34 2.75 -6.60
C PHE A 43 10.69 2.30 -5.29
N ILE A 44 10.95 1.04 -4.93
CA ILE A 44 10.66 0.47 -3.62
C ILE A 44 11.97 0.42 -2.83
N TYR A 45 12.03 1.17 -1.75
CA TYR A 45 13.12 1.12 -0.78
C TYR A 45 12.72 0.19 0.35
N THR A 46 13.56 -0.79 0.65
CA THR A 46 13.40 -1.67 1.81
C THR A 46 14.45 -1.32 2.85
N LEU A 47 14.01 -1.13 4.08
CA LEU A 47 14.81 -0.67 5.20
C LEU A 47 14.70 -1.66 6.35
N SER A 48 15.78 -2.41 6.59
CA SER A 48 15.83 -3.34 7.71
C SER A 48 16.14 -2.57 8.99
N LEU A 49 15.18 -2.53 9.93
CA LEU A 49 15.38 -1.85 11.20
C LEU A 49 16.25 -2.73 12.13
N PRO A 50 17.15 -2.12 12.90
CA PRO A 50 18.01 -2.85 13.79
C PRO A 50 17.19 -3.62 14.83
N SER A 51 17.54 -4.89 15.02
CA SER A 51 17.05 -5.66 16.17
C SER A 51 17.65 -5.10 17.46
N SER A 52 16.97 -5.32 18.60
CA SER A 52 17.35 -4.80 19.94
C SER A 52 18.81 -5.07 20.36
N ASN A 53 19.51 -5.98 19.70
CA ASN A 53 20.92 -6.31 19.99
C ASN A 53 21.93 -5.44 19.25
N ASN A 54 21.55 -4.72 18.18
CA ASN A 54 22.44 -3.87 17.39
C ASN A 54 21.94 -2.42 17.40
N ALA A 55 22.22 -1.70 18.48
CA ALA A 55 21.82 -0.30 18.61
C ALA A 55 22.59 0.60 17.63
N GLY A 56 21.96 1.02 16.52
CA GLY A 56 22.28 2.33 15.93
C GLY A 56 22.17 2.54 14.41
N ALA A 57 21.99 1.51 13.59
CA ALA A 57 21.91 1.70 12.13
C ALA A 57 20.87 0.78 11.49
N TRP A 58 20.23 1.24 10.42
CA TRP A 58 19.57 0.33 9.48
C TRP A 58 20.62 -0.65 8.96
N ASP A 59 20.33 -1.94 9.06
CA ASP A 59 21.30 -2.99 8.71
C ASP A 59 21.52 -3.05 7.19
N SER A 60 20.48 -2.73 6.42
CA SER A 60 20.55 -2.61 4.96
C SER A 60 19.45 -1.67 4.45
N ILE A 61 19.79 -0.89 3.43
CA ILE A 61 18.83 -0.20 2.56
C ILE A 61 19.02 -0.84 1.19
N THR A 62 17.93 -1.36 0.61
CA THR A 62 17.91 -1.83 -0.77
C THR A 62 16.87 -1.04 -1.55
N ASP A 63 17.21 -0.68 -2.77
CA ASP A 63 16.35 0.05 -3.69
C ASP A 63 16.07 -0.83 -4.91
N ASN A 64 14.80 -0.94 -5.27
CA ASN A 64 14.36 -1.79 -6.38
C ASN A 64 13.37 -1.03 -7.24
N LEU A 65 13.68 -0.94 -8.54
CA LEU A 65 12.79 -0.32 -9.51
C LEU A 65 11.71 -1.32 -9.93
N ILE A 66 10.45 -0.91 -9.81
CA ILE A 66 9.34 -1.65 -10.40
C ILE A 66 9.25 -1.27 -11.88
N ASP A 67 9.46 -2.25 -12.75
CA ASP A 67 9.38 -2.08 -14.20
C ASP A 67 7.91 -1.89 -14.62
N LEU A 68 7.52 -0.64 -14.83
CA LEU A 68 6.17 -0.24 -15.24
C LEU A 68 6.19 0.36 -16.64
N GLU A 69 5.04 0.34 -17.31
CA GLU A 69 4.88 1.01 -18.60
C GLU A 69 5.10 2.53 -18.48
N PRO A 70 5.61 3.20 -19.54
CA PRO A 70 5.76 4.65 -19.52
C PRO A 70 4.44 5.37 -19.25
N GLY A 71 4.41 6.17 -18.19
CA GLY A 71 3.22 6.90 -17.74
C GLY A 71 2.42 6.19 -16.65
N ASP A 72 2.73 4.92 -16.36
CA ASP A 72 2.18 4.23 -15.20
C ASP A 72 3.01 4.51 -13.95
N PHE A 73 2.34 4.55 -12.80
CA PHE A 73 2.96 4.83 -11.51
C PHE A 73 2.20 4.15 -10.37
N ILE A 74 2.90 3.96 -9.26
CA ILE A 74 2.34 3.36 -8.05
C ILE A 74 1.32 4.33 -7.43
N THR A 75 0.11 3.84 -7.19
CA THR A 75 -1.00 4.59 -6.57
C THR A 75 -1.34 4.10 -5.17
N SER A 76 -0.93 2.89 -4.82
CA SER A 76 -1.19 2.29 -3.52
C SER A 76 -0.19 1.17 -3.25
N MET A 77 0.18 0.98 -1.98
CA MET A 77 1.07 -0.07 -1.54
C MET A 77 0.71 -0.51 -0.12
N ASP A 78 0.66 -1.81 0.13
CA ASP A 78 0.59 -2.36 1.49
C ASP A 78 1.29 -3.72 1.62
N TYR A 79 1.51 -4.20 2.85
CA TYR A 79 2.16 -5.49 3.12
C TYR A 79 1.11 -6.57 3.43
N LEU A 80 1.16 -7.67 2.69
CA LEU A 80 0.32 -8.85 2.92
C LEU A 80 1.11 -9.87 3.74
N MET A 81 0.77 -10.01 5.02
CA MET A 81 1.42 -10.97 5.92
C MET A 81 1.31 -12.41 5.39
N GLU A 82 0.13 -12.82 4.94
CA GLU A 82 -0.15 -14.18 4.45
C GLU A 82 0.67 -14.58 3.20
N LYS A 83 1.10 -13.60 2.40
CA LYS A 83 1.92 -13.81 1.20
C LYS A 83 3.38 -13.44 1.41
N GLU A 84 3.72 -12.88 2.58
CA GLU A 84 5.03 -12.30 2.90
C GLU A 84 5.55 -11.31 1.82
N ALA A 85 4.63 -10.53 1.23
CA ALA A 85 4.91 -9.72 0.04
C ALA A 85 4.14 -8.39 0.05
N LEU A 86 4.62 -7.41 -0.71
CA LEU A 86 3.94 -6.14 -0.93
C LEU A 86 2.89 -6.28 -2.03
N ILE A 87 1.66 -5.86 -1.75
CA ILE A 87 0.66 -5.61 -2.78
C ILE A 87 0.78 -4.17 -3.25
N ILE A 88 0.95 -3.98 -4.55
CA ILE A 88 1.13 -2.69 -5.20
C ILE A 88 0.02 -2.53 -6.24
N GLY A 89 -0.66 -1.38 -6.21
CA GLY A 89 -1.63 -0.98 -7.22
C GLY A 89 -1.05 0.12 -8.09
N THR A 90 -1.32 0.05 -9.40
CA THR A 90 -0.85 1.06 -10.36
C THR A 90 -1.99 1.86 -10.98
N SER A 91 -1.63 3.03 -11.52
CA SER A 91 -2.55 3.96 -12.17
C SER A 91 -3.24 3.38 -13.42
N TYR A 92 -2.57 2.45 -14.12
CA TYR A 92 -3.14 1.74 -15.28
C TYR A 92 -3.92 0.47 -14.88
N GLY A 93 -3.96 0.17 -13.58
CA GLY A 93 -4.84 -0.87 -13.04
C GLY A 93 -4.13 -2.17 -12.76
N LEU A 94 -2.80 -2.23 -12.81
CA LEU A 94 -2.08 -3.45 -12.48
C LEU A 94 -2.11 -3.66 -10.96
N LEU A 95 -2.37 -4.89 -10.57
CA LEU A 95 -2.11 -5.39 -9.22
C LEU A 95 -0.83 -6.22 -9.29
N LEU A 96 0.15 -5.81 -8.51
CA LEU A 96 1.48 -6.42 -8.48
C LEU A 96 1.76 -6.96 -7.09
N LEU A 97 2.33 -8.16 -7.04
CA LEU A 97 2.88 -8.74 -5.81
C LEU A 97 4.40 -8.64 -5.87
N TYR A 98 5.00 -7.90 -4.94
CA TYR A 98 6.45 -7.72 -4.86
C TYR A 98 7.02 -8.43 -3.64
N THR A 99 7.91 -9.40 -3.89
CA THR A 99 8.61 -10.16 -2.86
C THR A 99 10.01 -9.59 -2.67
N ALA A 100 10.26 -8.97 -1.52
CA ALA A 100 11.52 -8.28 -1.25
C ALA A 100 12.73 -9.21 -1.12
N ASP A 101 12.51 -10.46 -0.69
CA ASP A 101 13.59 -11.45 -0.48
C ASP A 101 14.19 -11.93 -1.80
N ASP A 102 13.33 -12.23 -2.77
CA ASP A 102 13.72 -12.70 -4.11
C ASP A 102 13.90 -11.54 -5.10
N ASN A 103 13.51 -10.33 -4.70
CA ASN A 103 13.41 -9.15 -5.55
C ASN A 103 12.58 -9.40 -6.83
N THR A 104 11.47 -10.11 -6.68
CA THR A 104 10.59 -10.49 -7.78
C THR A 104 9.31 -9.68 -7.73
N THR A 105 8.81 -9.31 -8.91
CA THR A 105 7.51 -8.68 -9.08
C THR A 105 6.66 -9.59 -9.95
N GLU A 106 5.45 -9.92 -9.48
CA GLU A 106 4.47 -10.71 -10.20
C GLU A 106 3.23 -9.89 -10.50
N ILE A 107 2.70 -9.99 -11.72
CA ILE A 107 1.41 -9.39 -12.07
C ILE A 107 0.32 -10.39 -11.68
N VAL A 108 -0.45 -10.04 -10.66
CA VAL A 108 -1.49 -10.92 -10.10
C VAL A 108 -2.90 -10.57 -10.57
N GLY A 109 -3.09 -9.35 -11.09
CA GLY A 109 -4.39 -8.92 -11.57
C GLY A 109 -4.35 -7.63 -12.38
N ARG A 110 -5.46 -7.33 -13.04
CA ARG A 110 -5.69 -6.06 -13.72
C ARG A 110 -7.12 -5.60 -13.51
N LEU A 111 -7.28 -4.37 -13.04
CA LEU A 111 -8.55 -3.71 -12.81
C LEU A 111 -8.76 -2.61 -13.86
N GLU A 112 -9.96 -2.54 -14.42
CA GLU A 112 -10.32 -1.47 -15.33
C GLU A 112 -10.43 -0.13 -14.58
N GLY A 113 -9.97 0.95 -15.23
CA GLY A 113 -10.02 2.29 -14.65
C GLY A 113 -8.90 2.64 -13.69
N GLY A 114 -7.91 1.76 -13.51
CA GLY A 114 -6.78 2.03 -12.63
C GLY A 114 -7.05 1.69 -11.17
N VAL A 115 -6.00 1.51 -10.38
CA VAL A 115 -6.12 1.37 -8.94
C VAL A 115 -5.97 2.75 -8.29
N LYS A 116 -6.76 3.02 -7.25
CA LYS A 116 -6.64 4.23 -6.43
C LYS A 116 -6.19 3.93 -5.02
N CYS A 117 -6.70 2.87 -4.43
CA CYS A 117 -6.39 2.46 -3.07
C CYS A 117 -6.50 0.94 -2.96
N ILE A 118 -5.64 0.36 -2.14
CA ILE A 118 -5.70 -1.03 -1.71
C ILE A 118 -5.59 -1.00 -0.20
N SER A 119 -6.46 -1.76 0.47
CA SER A 119 -6.41 -1.96 1.91
C SER A 119 -6.72 -3.43 2.21
N PRO A 120 -5.73 -4.20 2.70
CA PRO A 120 -5.98 -5.52 3.27
C PRO A 120 -6.87 -5.39 4.51
N SER A 121 -7.65 -6.43 4.79
CA SER A 121 -8.39 -6.54 6.04
C SER A 121 -7.42 -6.83 7.20
N PRO A 122 -7.73 -6.39 8.43
CA PRO A 122 -6.87 -6.64 9.58
C PRO A 122 -6.67 -8.12 9.92
N ASP A 123 -7.58 -8.99 9.48
CA ASP A 123 -7.51 -10.45 9.65
C ASP A 123 -6.78 -11.16 8.49
N GLY A 124 -6.44 -10.44 7.41
CA GLY A 124 -5.72 -10.98 6.26
C GLY A 124 -6.58 -11.76 5.26
N ASP A 125 -7.87 -11.95 5.51
CA ASP A 125 -8.75 -12.79 4.68
C ASP A 125 -9.37 -12.05 3.48
N LEU A 126 -9.33 -10.71 3.47
CA LEU A 126 -9.95 -9.87 2.45
C LEU A 126 -9.04 -8.74 2.01
N LEU A 127 -9.29 -8.26 0.81
CA LEU A 127 -8.64 -7.10 0.21
C LEU A 127 -9.71 -6.16 -0.32
N GLY A 128 -9.75 -4.93 0.19
CA GLY A 128 -10.54 -3.85 -0.37
C GLY A 128 -9.73 -3.10 -1.43
N VAL A 129 -10.29 -2.91 -2.62
CA VAL A 129 -9.66 -2.14 -3.69
C VAL A 129 -10.64 -1.10 -4.21
N ILE A 130 -10.16 0.12 -4.44
CA ILE A 130 -10.93 1.19 -5.08
C ILE A 130 -10.34 1.47 -6.45
N THR A 131 -11.16 1.47 -7.50
CA THR A 131 -10.74 1.79 -8.86
C THR A 131 -10.85 3.28 -9.16
N GLY A 132 -10.19 3.73 -10.23
CA GLY A 132 -10.31 5.11 -10.71
C GLY A 132 -11.69 5.47 -11.28
N PHE A 133 -12.55 4.49 -11.54
CA PHE A 133 -13.95 4.70 -11.90
C PHE A 133 -14.87 4.89 -10.69
N GLY A 134 -14.31 4.86 -9.49
CA GLY A 134 -15.08 4.98 -8.26
C GLY A 134 -15.88 3.72 -7.96
N GLN A 135 -15.30 2.55 -8.21
CA GLN A 135 -15.88 1.27 -7.80
C GLN A 135 -15.07 0.70 -6.64
N ILE A 136 -15.75 0.10 -5.67
CA ILE A 136 -15.15 -0.71 -4.62
C ILE A 136 -15.23 -2.17 -5.05
N LEU A 137 -14.11 -2.87 -4.98
CA LEU A 137 -14.03 -4.31 -5.08
C LEU A 137 -13.61 -4.87 -3.72
N MET A 138 -14.29 -5.92 -3.29
CA MET A 138 -13.87 -6.76 -2.19
C MET A 138 -13.38 -8.08 -2.78
N MET A 139 -12.13 -8.43 -2.49
CA MET A 139 -11.43 -9.57 -3.08
C MET A 139 -10.83 -10.46 -1.99
N THR A 140 -10.53 -11.71 -2.34
CA THR A 140 -9.68 -12.58 -1.51
C THR A 140 -8.19 -12.26 -1.76
N PRO A 141 -7.27 -12.73 -0.89
CA PRO A 141 -5.82 -12.66 -1.14
C PRO A 141 -5.34 -13.49 -2.34
N ASP A 142 -6.22 -14.31 -2.91
CA ASP A 142 -5.99 -15.07 -4.14
C ASP A 142 -6.60 -14.36 -5.37
N TRP A 143 -6.98 -13.09 -5.21
CA TRP A 143 -7.45 -12.18 -6.28
C TRP A 143 -8.82 -12.54 -6.86
N ASP A 144 -9.60 -13.35 -6.13
CA ASP A 144 -10.98 -13.63 -6.48
C ASP A 144 -11.89 -12.49 -6.01
N VAL A 145 -12.66 -11.90 -6.93
CA VAL A 145 -13.64 -10.86 -6.60
C VAL A 145 -14.86 -11.48 -5.94
N LEU A 146 -15.16 -11.06 -4.72
CA LEU A 146 -16.35 -11.48 -3.97
C LEU A 146 -17.52 -10.53 -4.16
N TYR A 147 -17.24 -9.23 -4.21
CA TYR A 147 -18.25 -8.18 -4.34
C TYR A 147 -17.70 -6.98 -5.09
N GLU A 148 -18.57 -6.32 -5.86
CA GLU A 148 -18.27 -5.09 -6.58
C GLU A 148 -19.46 -4.13 -6.42
N MET A 149 -19.18 -2.88 -6.05
CA MET A 149 -20.19 -1.83 -5.97
C MET A 149 -19.63 -0.49 -6.45
N ALA A 150 -20.50 0.38 -6.98
CA ALA A 150 -20.13 1.78 -7.22
C ALA A 150 -20.03 2.52 -5.87
N LEU A 151 -19.09 3.46 -5.75
CA LEU A 151 -18.98 4.35 -4.58
C LEU A 151 -20.22 5.24 -4.42
N ASP A 152 -20.86 5.58 -5.53
CA ASP A 152 -22.03 6.47 -5.56
C ASP A 152 -23.36 5.72 -5.37
N ASP A 153 -23.35 4.38 -5.33
CA ASP A 153 -24.52 3.57 -4.98
C ASP A 153 -24.74 3.62 -3.46
N LEU A 154 -25.32 4.72 -2.98
CA LEU A 154 -25.95 4.72 -1.67
C LEU A 154 -27.17 3.78 -1.72
N PRO A 155 -27.37 2.90 -0.73
CA PRO A 155 -28.60 2.11 -0.67
C PRO A 155 -29.79 3.06 -0.58
N GLU A 156 -30.75 2.94 -1.51
CA GLU A 156 -31.99 3.75 -1.55
C GLU A 156 -32.89 3.56 -0.30
N ASP A 157 -32.53 2.67 0.63
CA ASP A 157 -33.31 2.28 1.80
C ASP A 157 -32.77 2.82 3.15
N ILE A 158 -32.02 3.93 3.17
CA ILE A 158 -31.91 4.70 4.41
C ILE A 158 -33.19 5.53 4.53
N ASP A 159 -34.24 4.90 5.05
CA ASP A 159 -35.39 5.62 5.60
C ASP A 159 -34.85 6.63 6.61
N GLU A 160 -34.90 7.91 6.25
CA GLU A 160 -34.77 9.02 7.17
C GLU A 160 -35.86 8.83 8.23
N TYR A 161 -35.52 8.18 9.35
CA TYR A 161 -36.28 8.33 10.58
C TYR A 161 -36.07 9.79 11.02
N PHE A 162 -36.87 10.66 10.44
CA PHE A 162 -37.18 11.98 10.96
C PHE A 162 -37.50 11.79 12.45
N PHE A 163 -36.59 12.27 13.30
CA PHE A 163 -36.97 12.67 14.64
C PHE A 163 -37.94 13.83 14.45
N ASP A 164 -39.22 13.50 14.42
CA ASP A 164 -40.29 14.48 14.53
C ASP A 164 -40.15 15.10 15.92
N ASP A 165 -39.62 16.33 15.94
CA ASP A 165 -39.64 17.24 17.07
C ASP A 165 -41.11 17.44 17.49
N GLN A 166 -41.61 16.57 18.37
CA GLN A 166 -42.81 16.90 19.14
C GLN A 166 -42.42 17.85 20.26
N ILE A 167 -42.40 19.13 19.91
CA ILE A 167 -42.70 20.21 20.84
C ILE A 167 -44.19 20.08 21.22
N LEU A 168 -44.45 19.78 22.49
CA LEU A 168 -45.60 20.28 23.25
C LEU A 168 -45.34 20.21 24.75
#